data_AF-A0A7K3LTE2-F1
#
_entry.id   AF-A0A7K3LTE2-F1
#
_cell.length_a   1.000
_cell.length_b   1.000
_cell.length_c   1.000
_cell.angle_alpha   90.00
_cell.angle_beta   90.00
_cell.angle_gamma   90.00
#
_symmetry.space_group_name_H-M   'P 1'
#
loop_
_entity.id
_entity.type
_entity.pdbx_description
1 polymer ?
#
loop_
_entity_poly.entity_id
_entity_poly.type
_entity_poly.pdbx_seq_one_letter_code
_entity_poly.pdbx_strand_id
1 'polypeptide(L)'
;MTFAVGQRVRTIDLLSSFRDAEGRRCALAGKVTALDDDGDVQVTVSAPRGWAGKTMTFSPDLIEHVDCFTGGSRGLIPAPGKAHAMAGGRVVDR
;
A
#
# COMPACT_ATOMS: atom_id res chain seq x y z
N MET A 1 -3.70 8.67 8.60
CA MET A 1 -2.57 8.13 7.80
C MET A 1 -2.75 8.66 6.38
N THR A 2 -1.68 9.09 5.71
CA THR A 2 -1.79 9.69 4.35
C THR A 2 -1.29 8.71 3.32
N PHE A 3 -2.20 8.26 2.44
CA PHE A 3 -1.87 7.44 1.27
C PHE A 3 -1.27 8.32 0.15
N ALA A 4 -0.53 7.71 -0.76
CA ALA A 4 0.08 8.36 -1.90
C ALA A 4 -0.08 7.50 -3.16
N VAL A 5 -0.24 8.17 -4.30
CA VAL A 5 -0.26 7.52 -5.61
C VAL A 5 0.99 6.66 -5.78
N GLY A 6 0.79 5.41 -6.19
CA GLY A 6 1.87 4.45 -6.33
C GLY A 6 1.97 3.43 -5.19
N GLN A 7 1.37 3.71 -4.03
CA GLN A 7 1.45 2.80 -2.88
C GLN A 7 0.56 1.58 -3.05
N ARG A 8 0.98 0.48 -2.42
CA ARG A 8 0.20 -0.76 -2.37
C ARG A 8 -0.62 -0.79 -1.10
N VAL A 9 -1.89 -1.16 -1.26
CA VAL A 9 -2.85 -1.21 -0.17
C VAL A 9 -3.66 -2.49 -0.24
N ARG A 10 -4.22 -2.90 0.90
CA ARG A 10 -5.26 -3.94 0.95
C ARG A 10 -6.45 -3.46 1.78
N THR A 11 -7.62 -3.97 1.49
CA THR A 11 -8.80 -3.78 2.35
C THR A 11 -8.65 -4.56 3.64
N ILE A 12 -9.11 -4.00 4.75
CA ILE A 12 -9.10 -4.68 6.05
C ILE A 12 -10.10 -5.86 6.02
N ASP A 13 -9.67 -7.05 6.47
CA ASP A 13 -10.45 -8.30 6.39
C ASP A 13 -11.84 -8.20 7.01
N LEU A 14 -12.00 -7.42 8.08
CA LEU A 14 -13.24 -7.18 8.81
C LEU A 14 -14.36 -6.53 7.95
N LEU A 15 -13.99 -5.87 6.85
CA LEU A 15 -14.90 -5.17 5.95
C LEU A 15 -15.00 -5.86 4.58
N SER A 16 -14.30 -6.98 4.37
CA SER A 16 -14.32 -7.71 3.12
C SER A 16 -15.66 -8.44 2.90
N SER A 17 -16.66 -7.69 2.42
CA SER A 17 -17.83 -8.28 1.73
C SER A 17 -17.44 -8.90 0.39
N PHE A 18 -16.21 -8.65 -0.07
CA PHE A 18 -15.65 -9.20 -1.29
C PHE A 18 -15.47 -10.70 -1.19
N ARG A 19 -15.91 -11.38 -2.25
CA ARG A 19 -15.78 -12.82 -2.40
C ARG A 19 -14.77 -13.13 -3.50
N ASP A 20 -13.94 -14.14 -3.27
CA ASP A 20 -13.10 -14.74 -4.30
C ASP A 20 -13.94 -15.57 -5.27
N ALA A 21 -13.30 -16.17 -6.27
CA ALA A 21 -13.98 -17.01 -7.25
C ALA A 21 -14.64 -18.25 -6.62
N GLU A 22 -14.18 -18.65 -5.43
CA GLU A 22 -14.70 -19.77 -4.65
C GLU A 22 -15.77 -19.35 -3.62
N GLY A 23 -16.17 -18.07 -3.59
CA GLY A 23 -17.18 -17.56 -2.67
C GLY A 23 -16.68 -17.32 -1.23
N ARG A 24 -15.37 -17.40 -0.99
CA ARG A 24 -14.75 -17.13 0.31
C ARG A 24 -14.50 -15.64 0.47
N ARG A 25 -14.60 -15.14 1.70
CA ARG A 25 -14.24 -13.75 2.01
C ARG A 25 -12.76 -13.52 1.70
N CYS A 26 -12.45 -12.43 1.04
CA CYS A 26 -11.08 -12.09 0.68
C CYS A 26 -10.81 -10.59 0.77
N ALA A 27 -9.66 -10.21 1.32
CA ALA A 27 -9.16 -8.86 1.16
C ALA A 27 -8.81 -8.58 -0.32
N LEU A 28 -9.23 -7.42 -0.82
CA LEU A 28 -8.75 -6.91 -2.10
C LEU A 28 -7.38 -6.27 -1.88
N ALA A 29 -6.42 -6.59 -2.73
CA ALA A 29 -5.12 -5.94 -2.75
C ALA A 29 -4.95 -5.17 -4.06
N GLY A 30 -4.42 -3.96 -3.99
CA GLY A 30 -4.30 -3.09 -5.14
C GLY A 30 -3.27 -1.98 -4.95
N LYS A 31 -3.22 -1.10 -5.94
CA LYS A 31 -2.31 0.04 -5.99
C LYS A 31 -3.11 1.34 -6.06
N VAL A 32 -2.72 2.31 -5.24
CA VAL A 32 -3.33 3.65 -5.25
C VAL A 32 -2.99 4.34 -6.58
N THR A 33 -4.02 4.76 -7.30
CA THR A 33 -3.90 5.46 -8.58
C THR A 33 -4.23 6.95 -8.48
N ALA A 34 -5.12 7.32 -7.56
CA ALA A 34 -5.47 8.70 -7.29
C ALA A 34 -5.96 8.86 -5.85
N LEU A 35 -6.01 10.11 -5.39
CA LEU A 35 -6.62 10.54 -4.15
C LEU A 35 -7.73 11.52 -4.54
N ASP A 36 -8.90 11.36 -3.95
CA ASP A 36 -10.03 12.27 -4.13
C ASP A 36 -9.86 13.51 -3.23
N ASP A 37 -10.50 14.62 -3.60
CA ASP A 37 -10.53 15.85 -2.82
C ASP A 37 -11.27 15.63 -1.48
N ASP A 38 -12.19 14.66 -1.44
CA ASP A 38 -12.89 14.20 -0.24
C ASP A 38 -12.02 13.32 0.69
N GLY A 39 -10.78 13.03 0.31
CA GLY A 39 -9.84 12.22 1.09
C GLY A 39 -9.98 10.71 0.88
N ASP A 40 -10.87 10.29 -0.01
CA ASP A 40 -10.99 8.90 -0.44
C ASP A 40 -9.82 8.48 -1.36
N VAL A 41 -9.55 7.19 -1.41
CA VAL A 41 -8.39 6.62 -2.10
C VAL A 41 -8.85 5.75 -3.26
N GLN A 42 -8.49 6.13 -4.49
CA GLN A 42 -8.73 5.30 -5.66
C GLN A 42 -7.64 4.25 -5.80
N VAL A 43 -8.06 2.99 -5.89
CA VAL A 43 -7.20 1.82 -5.91
C VAL A 43 -7.54 0.95 -7.12
N THR A 44 -6.55 0.68 -7.96
CA THR A 44 -6.65 -0.38 -8.97
C THR A 44 -6.32 -1.72 -8.32
N VAL A 45 -7.33 -2.57 -8.23
CA VAL A 45 -7.24 -3.90 -7.65
C VAL A 45 -6.35 -4.78 -8.52
N SER A 46 -5.41 -5.47 -7.89
CA SER A 46 -4.49 -6.42 -8.51
C SER A 46 -4.82 -7.86 -8.15
N ALA A 47 -5.48 -8.09 -7.01
CA ALA A 47 -5.88 -9.42 -6.54
C ALA A 47 -7.11 -9.36 -5.62
N PRO A 48 -7.90 -10.45 -5.56
CA PRO A 48 -7.77 -11.69 -6.32
C PRO A 48 -8.23 -11.56 -7.78
N ARG A 49 -7.93 -12.56 -8.63
CA ARG A 49 -8.10 -12.52 -10.11
C ARG A 49 -9.45 -12.00 -10.60
N GLY A 50 -10.55 -12.31 -9.91
CA GLY A 50 -11.90 -11.85 -10.28
C GLY A 50 -12.10 -10.33 -10.17
N TRP A 51 -11.24 -9.66 -9.41
CA TRP A 51 -11.27 -8.21 -9.20
C TRP A 51 -10.09 -7.49 -9.86
N ALA A 52 -9.09 -8.23 -10.33
CA ALA A 52 -7.90 -7.66 -10.94
C ALA A 52 -8.26 -6.76 -12.14
N GLY A 53 -7.66 -5.57 -12.18
CA GLY A 53 -7.92 -4.55 -13.20
C GLY A 53 -9.13 -3.65 -12.94
N LYS A 54 -9.92 -3.91 -11.90
CA LYS A 54 -11.00 -3.00 -11.48
C LYS A 54 -10.42 -1.85 -10.66
N THR A 55 -10.88 -0.63 -10.91
CA THR A 55 -10.58 0.53 -10.06
C THR A 55 -11.76 0.78 -9.13
N MET A 56 -11.47 0.96 -7.85
CA MET A 56 -12.44 1.20 -6.80
C MET A 56 -11.97 2.32 -5.88
N THR A 57 -12.92 3.04 -5.30
CA THR A 57 -12.66 4.08 -4.33
C THR A 57 -12.91 3.52 -2.93
N PHE A 58 -11.96 3.72 -2.02
CA PHE A 58 -12.04 3.28 -0.63
C PHE A 58 -11.74 4.44 0.30
N SER A 59 -12.50 4.54 1.39
CA SER A 59 -12.11 5.44 2.47
C SER A 59 -10.82 4.94 3.14
N PRO A 60 -9.93 5.86 3.54
CA PRO A 60 -8.60 5.52 4.06
C PRO A 60 -8.65 4.66 5.32
N ASP A 61 -9.73 4.72 6.09
CA ASP A 61 -9.93 3.90 7.31
C ASP A 61 -10.28 2.43 7.00
N LEU A 62 -10.62 2.10 5.75
CA LEU A 62 -11.03 0.76 5.31
C LEU A 62 -9.90 0.00 4.61
N ILE A 63 -8.75 0.66 4.41
CA ILE A 63 -7.58 0.12 3.73
C ILE A 63 -6.33 0.30 4.58
N GLU A 64 -5.36 -0.56 4.39
CA GLU A 64 -4.06 -0.50 5.06
C GLU A 64 -2.92 -0.60 4.04
N HIS A 65 -1.79 0.03 4.34
CA HIS A 65 -0.59 -0.09 3.53
C HIS A 65 -0.05 -1.51 3.59
N VAL A 66 0.39 -2.01 2.43
CA VAL A 66 1.07 -3.30 2.34
C VAL A 66 2.45 -3.08 1.73
N ASP A 67 3.47 -3.10 2.57
CA ASP A 67 4.85 -2.89 2.10
C ASP A 67 5.34 -4.06 1.25
N CYS A 68 4.91 -5.30 1.52
CA CYS A 68 5.22 -6.47 0.72
C CYS A 68 4.47 -7.70 1.24
N PHE A 69 4.23 -8.69 0.37
CA PHE A 69 3.87 -10.04 0.79
C PHE A 69 5.01 -10.58 1.67
N THR A 70 4.88 -10.49 3.00
CA THR A 70 5.69 -11.27 3.91
C THR A 70 5.12 -12.70 3.95
N GLY A 71 5.30 -13.41 2.83
CA GLY A 71 5.44 -14.85 2.89
C GLY A 71 6.75 -15.15 3.60
N GLY A 72 6.74 -15.16 4.93
CA GLY A 72 7.85 -15.57 5.78
C GLY A 72 8.99 -14.54 5.94
N SER A 73 9.29 -14.25 7.21
CA SER A 73 10.63 -13.92 7.72
C SER A 73 11.35 -12.64 7.22
N ARG A 74 11.44 -11.66 8.13
CA ARG A 74 12.54 -10.68 8.31
C ARG A 74 12.88 -9.77 7.12
N GLY A 75 12.49 -8.51 7.24
CA GLY A 75 13.15 -7.42 6.51
C GLY A 75 12.54 -6.07 6.86
N LEU A 76 13.23 -5.29 7.69
CA LEU A 76 12.99 -3.86 7.82
C LEU A 76 13.02 -3.23 6.43
N ILE A 77 11.98 -2.48 6.07
CA ILE A 77 12.10 -1.43 5.06
C ILE A 77 11.95 -0.11 5.80
N PRO A 78 13.01 0.71 5.91
CA PRO A 78 12.86 2.07 6.40
C PRO A 78 12.10 2.88 5.35
N ALA A 79 11.09 3.64 5.80
CA ALA A 79 10.29 4.52 4.95
C ALA A 79 11.17 5.52 4.18
N PRO A 80 10.83 5.87 2.92
CA PRO A 80 11.55 6.88 2.17
C PRO A 80 11.09 8.26 2.66
N GLY A 81 11.88 8.91 3.52
CA GLY A 81 11.47 10.21 4.02
C GLY A 81 12.45 10.91 4.95
N LYS A 82 13.60 11.33 4.42
CA LYS A 82 14.09 12.73 4.44
C LYS A 82 15.55 12.78 4.02
N ALA A 83 15.78 13.30 2.82
CA ALA A 83 17.04 13.93 2.49
C ALA A 83 17.23 15.13 3.43
N HIS A 84 18.28 15.10 4.25
CA HIS A 84 18.90 16.31 4.78
C HIS A 84 20.35 16.30 4.33
N ALA A 85 20.63 17.22 3.41
CA ALA A 85 21.98 17.67 3.09
C ALA A 85 22.66 18.24 4.34
N MET A 86 24.00 18.12 4.37
CA MET A 86 25.03 19.00 4.95
C MET A 86 26.23 18.10 5.34
N ALA A 87 27.29 18.05 4.55
CA ALA A 87 28.42 18.99 4.54
C ALA A 87 29.47 18.70 5.62
N GLY A 88 30.71 18.41 5.17
CA GLY A 88 31.95 18.74 5.87
C GLY A 88 32.64 17.62 6.65
N GLY A 89 33.89 17.30 6.26
CA GLY A 89 34.82 16.58 7.15
C GLY A 89 35.93 15.83 6.43
N ARG A 90 37.06 16.49 6.26
CA ARG A 90 38.30 16.05 5.58
C ARG A 90 39.18 15.17 6.51
N VAL A 91 39.68 14.04 5.98
CA VAL A 91 41.03 13.39 6.17
C VAL A 91 41.37 12.90 7.60
N VAL A 92 41.93 11.70 7.84
CA VAL A 92 43.34 11.32 7.64
C VAL A 92 43.56 9.81 7.61
N ASP A 93 44.49 9.43 6.74
CA ASP A 93 45.28 8.20 6.68
C ASP A 93 46.26 8.11 7.88
N ARG A 94 46.40 6.93 8.46
CA ARG A 94 47.65 6.41 9.07
C ARG A 94 47.58 4.91 9.29
#